data_AF-A0A956ANP6-F1
#
_entry.id   AF-A0A956ANP6-F1
#
_cell.length_a   1.000
_cell.length_b   1.000
_cell.length_c   1.000
_cell.angle_alpha   90.00
_cell.angle_beta   90.00
_cell.angle_gamma   90.00
#
_symmetry.space_group_name_H-M   'P 1'
#
loop_
_entity.id
_entity.type
_entity.pdbx_description
1 polymer ?
#
loop_
_entity_poly.entity_id
_entity_poly.type
_entity_poly.pdbx_seq_one_letter_code
_entity_poly.pdbx_strand_id
1 'polypeptide(L)'
;MSIVGGTPRAISLSEPDGNALGDLLVASGALGAASTVGGAPIGPVGEWLVASGRVAREDVDVALRLQLRRRLLRLFSFRDADYRFRAGSPEVGAPLLDTPVNVAELVLGAMREALAEEDPTLLRRRLGEETLELTPLGEQLLGEVSLDPSELAMVSMLRAGACEAQAVLAASAGSLRALRTLAALKLIRAVAQRGPDSYGLLLRKHREVQRQATAWALLDLPATARPEQARVALRRLARSLHPDRFQGSGSDSARRISHEVLTALVSAEADLRSAR
;
A
#
# COMPACT_ATOMS: atom_id res chain seq x y z
N MET A 1 -18.31 20.83 16.09
CA MET A 1 -17.77 19.51 16.51
C MET A 1 -18.86 18.79 17.29
N SER A 2 -19.28 17.59 16.87
CA SER A 2 -20.21 16.77 17.65
C SER A 2 -19.45 15.65 18.35
N ILE A 3 -19.69 15.48 19.65
CA ILE A 3 -19.06 14.46 20.49
C ILE A 3 -20.16 13.53 20.98
N VAL A 4 -20.04 12.23 20.68
CA VAL A 4 -20.96 11.19 21.17
C VAL A 4 -20.15 10.18 21.97
N GLY A 5 -20.39 10.13 23.28
CA GLY A 5 -19.68 9.20 24.18
C GLY A 5 -18.17 9.51 24.32
N GLY A 6 -17.78 10.78 24.29
CA GLY A 6 -16.37 11.20 24.41
C GLY A 6 -15.53 11.02 23.14
N THR A 7 -16.11 10.51 22.04
CA THR A 7 -15.44 10.42 20.74
C THR A 7 -15.98 11.51 19.80
N PRO A 8 -15.11 12.34 19.18
CA PRO A 8 -15.54 13.23 18.11
C PRO A 8 -16.11 12.38 16.96
N ARG A 9 -17.38 12.58 16.61
CA ARG A 9 -18.03 11.88 15.49
C ARG A 9 -18.17 12.75 14.25
N ALA A 10 -18.23 14.07 14.44
CA ALA A 10 -18.17 15.03 13.35
C ALA A 10 -17.25 16.20 13.72
N ILE A 11 -16.27 16.47 12.87
CA ILE A 11 -15.42 17.64 12.94
C ILE A 11 -15.80 18.51 11.75
N SER A 12 -16.33 19.70 12.03
CA SER A 12 -16.44 20.75 11.01
C SER A 12 -15.17 21.57 11.15
N LEU A 13 -14.32 21.51 10.13
CA LEU A 13 -13.14 22.35 10.04
C LEU A 13 -13.62 23.74 9.57
N SER A 14 -13.30 24.78 10.34
CA SER A 14 -13.74 26.16 10.07
C SER A 14 -12.76 26.95 9.19
N GLU A 15 -11.60 26.38 8.91
CA GLU A 15 -10.62 26.95 7.98
C GLU A 15 -11.02 26.62 6.54
N PRO A 16 -10.67 27.46 5.54
CA PRO A 16 -10.93 27.15 4.14
C PRO A 16 -10.35 25.77 3.81
N ASP A 17 -11.24 24.81 3.54
CA ASP A 17 -10.97 23.36 3.40
C ASP A 17 -10.27 23.02 2.07
N GLY A 18 -9.15 23.69 1.80
CA GLY A 18 -8.48 23.68 0.51
C GLY A 18 -9.26 24.46 -0.56
N ASN A 19 -8.86 24.26 -1.82
CA ASN A 19 -9.49 24.90 -2.97
C ASN A 19 -11.01 24.67 -2.98
N ALA A 20 -11.77 25.76 -3.12
CA ALA A 20 -13.21 25.66 -3.31
C ALA A 20 -13.53 24.92 -4.62
N LEU A 21 -14.76 24.42 -4.75
CA LEU A 21 -15.19 23.75 -5.99
C LEU A 21 -14.95 24.64 -7.22
N GLY A 22 -15.24 25.95 -7.09
CA GLY A 22 -14.99 26.93 -8.14
C GLY A 22 -13.51 27.03 -8.53
N ASP A 23 -12.60 27.10 -7.56
CA ASP A 23 -11.16 27.18 -7.82
C ASP A 23 -10.64 25.93 -8.55
N LEU A 24 -11.16 24.76 -8.19
CA LEU A 24 -10.81 23.50 -8.86
C LEU A 24 -11.30 23.47 -10.31
N LEU A 25 -12.51 23.95 -10.56
CA LEU A 25 -13.09 24.04 -11.90
C LEU A 25 -12.37 25.09 -12.76
N VAL A 26 -11.92 26.20 -12.17
CA VAL A 26 -11.10 27.19 -12.87
C VAL A 26 -9.72 26.63 -13.20
N ALA A 27 -9.09 25.94 -12.24
CA ALA A 27 -7.77 25.34 -12.45
C ALA A 27 -7.78 24.22 -13.51
N SER A 28 -8.88 23.48 -13.66
CA SER A 28 -9.04 22.49 -14.74
C SER A 28 -9.41 23.12 -16.09
N GLY A 29 -9.75 24.42 -16.12
CA GLY A 29 -10.25 25.11 -17.31
C GLY A 29 -11.73 24.84 -17.61
N ALA A 30 -12.42 24.05 -16.78
CA ALA A 30 -13.84 23.73 -16.94
C ALA A 30 -14.76 24.93 -16.62
N LEU A 31 -14.26 25.90 -15.85
CA LEU A 31 -14.92 27.17 -15.57
C LEU A 31 -13.99 28.32 -15.95
N GLY A 32 -14.51 29.32 -16.65
CA GLY A 32 -13.72 30.50 -17.01
C GLY A 32 -13.35 31.33 -15.77
N ALA A 33 -12.09 31.78 -15.69
CA ALA A 33 -11.62 32.63 -14.58
C ALA A 33 -12.37 33.98 -14.47
N ALA A 34 -12.98 34.44 -15.57
CA ALA A 34 -13.78 35.66 -15.64
C ALA A 34 -15.31 35.38 -15.61
N SER A 35 -15.74 34.15 -15.29
CA SER A 35 -17.14 33.82 -15.18
C SER A 35 -17.75 34.54 -13.97
N THR A 36 -18.24 35.76 -14.17
CA THR A 36 -19.12 36.42 -13.20
C THR A 36 -20.38 35.57 -13.09
N VAL A 37 -20.45 34.85 -11.99
CA VAL A 37 -21.58 34.04 -11.60
C VAL A 37 -22.75 34.99 -11.33
N GLY A 38 -23.52 35.32 -12.37
CA GLY A 38 -24.69 36.17 -12.25
C GLY A 38 -25.76 35.46 -11.42
N GLY A 39 -26.10 36.04 -10.26
CA GLY A 39 -27.06 35.50 -9.31
C GLY A 39 -26.42 34.65 -8.20
N ALA A 40 -26.99 34.73 -6.98
CA ALA A 40 -26.60 33.85 -5.89
C ALA A 40 -27.04 32.40 -6.21
N PRO A 41 -26.20 31.39 -5.94
CA PRO A 41 -26.56 30.00 -6.18
C PRO A 41 -27.78 29.62 -5.34
N ILE A 42 -28.74 28.96 -5.98
CA ILE A 42 -29.90 28.36 -5.29
C ILE A 42 -29.59 26.88 -5.11
N GLY A 43 -29.28 26.47 -3.88
CA GLY A 43 -28.90 25.09 -3.57
C GLY A 43 -27.40 24.80 -3.77
N PRO A 44 -27.01 23.51 -3.92
CA PRO A 44 -25.62 23.11 -4.09
C PRO A 44 -24.99 23.76 -5.34
N VAL A 45 -23.85 24.43 -5.15
CA VAL A 45 -23.18 25.21 -6.21
C VAL A 45 -22.89 24.36 -7.46
N GLY A 46 -22.48 23.11 -7.29
CA GLY A 46 -22.22 22.19 -8.40
C GLY A 46 -23.46 21.92 -9.26
N GLU A 47 -24.60 21.59 -8.63
CA GLU A 47 -25.86 21.35 -9.35
C GLU A 47 -26.34 22.61 -10.06
N TRP A 48 -26.22 23.75 -9.40
CA TRP A 48 -26.59 25.03 -9.98
C TRP A 48 -25.72 25.41 -11.18
N LEU A 49 -24.41 25.11 -11.16
CA LEU A 49 -23.50 25.33 -12.29
C LEU A 49 -23.85 24.46 -13.51
N VAL A 50 -24.21 23.19 -13.28
CA VAL A 50 -24.67 22.25 -14.32
C VAL A 50 -26.01 22.72 -14.89
N ALA A 51 -26.98 23.03 -14.03
CA ALA A 51 -28.31 23.50 -14.44
C ALA A 51 -28.26 24.82 -15.24
N SER A 52 -27.28 25.68 -14.91
CA SER A 52 -27.02 26.93 -15.64
C SER A 52 -26.27 26.72 -16.97
N GLY A 53 -25.93 25.47 -17.34
CA GLY A 53 -25.19 25.14 -18.56
C GLY A 53 -23.75 25.68 -18.59
N ARG A 54 -23.18 26.03 -17.43
CA ARG A 54 -21.86 26.66 -17.34
C ARG A 54 -20.71 25.67 -17.25
N VAL A 55 -20.97 24.47 -16.73
CA VAL A 55 -19.98 23.41 -16.49
C VAL A 55 -20.66 22.06 -16.76
N ALA A 56 -19.94 21.10 -17.36
CA ALA A 56 -20.46 19.75 -17.53
C ALA A 56 -20.57 19.00 -16.19
N ARG A 57 -21.52 18.07 -16.09
CA ARG A 57 -21.70 17.25 -14.87
C ARG A 57 -20.43 16.48 -14.51
N GLU A 58 -19.74 15.94 -15.53
CA GLU A 58 -18.51 15.17 -15.36
C GLU A 58 -17.38 16.00 -14.73
N ASP A 59 -17.23 17.27 -15.13
CA ASP A 59 -16.22 18.18 -14.58
C ASP A 59 -16.49 18.50 -13.11
N VAL A 60 -17.77 18.69 -12.76
CA VAL A 60 -18.19 18.87 -11.36
C VAL A 60 -17.87 17.62 -10.53
N ASP A 61 -18.15 16.43 -11.05
CA ASP A 61 -17.86 15.16 -10.34
C ASP A 61 -16.35 14.92 -10.17
N VAL A 62 -15.54 15.25 -11.18
CA VAL A 62 -14.07 15.21 -11.08
C VAL A 62 -13.59 16.19 -10.01
N ALA A 63 -14.08 17.43 -10.03
CA ALA A 63 -13.67 18.46 -9.07
C ALA A 63 -14.12 18.12 -7.64
N LEU A 64 -15.34 17.60 -7.44
CA LEU A 64 -15.82 17.14 -6.14
C LEU A 64 -14.99 15.95 -5.61
N ARG A 65 -14.64 14.98 -6.45
CA ARG A 65 -13.75 13.88 -6.06
C ARG A 65 -12.37 14.38 -5.65
N LEU A 66 -11.81 15.34 -6.40
CA LEU A 66 -10.53 15.95 -6.07
C LEU A 66 -10.60 16.74 -4.75
N GLN A 67 -11.69 17.47 -4.53
CA GLN A 67 -11.93 18.19 -3.28
C GLN A 67 -12.04 17.23 -2.09
N LEU A 68 -12.87 16.19 -2.21
CA LEU A 68 -13.02 15.18 -1.17
C LEU A 68 -11.69 14.48 -0.88
N ARG A 69 -10.93 14.09 -1.93
CA ARG A 69 -9.59 13.52 -1.79
C ARG A 69 -8.69 14.43 -0.96
N ARG A 70 -8.56 15.71 -1.33
CA ARG A 70 -7.70 16.67 -0.61
C ARG A 70 -8.12 16.84 0.85
N ARG A 71 -9.43 16.88 1.12
CA ARG A 71 -9.95 16.94 2.49
C ARG A 71 -9.63 15.68 3.29
N LEU A 72 -9.77 14.50 2.71
CA LEU A 72 -9.39 13.24 3.35
C LEU A 72 -7.87 13.16 3.60
N LEU A 73 -7.04 13.63 2.67
CA LEU A 73 -5.59 13.69 2.87
C LEU A 73 -5.22 14.63 4.01
N ARG A 74 -5.88 15.78 4.11
CA ARG A 74 -5.71 16.71 5.23
C ARG A 74 -6.16 16.10 6.55
N LEU A 75 -7.27 15.36 6.55
CA LEU A 75 -7.67 14.60 7.73
C LEU A 75 -6.53 13.65 8.14
N PHE A 76 -6.01 12.85 7.21
CA PHE A 76 -4.92 11.92 7.50
C PHE A 76 -3.59 12.55 7.92
N SER A 77 -3.40 13.86 7.77
CA SER A 77 -2.18 14.52 8.22
C SER A 77 -2.15 14.86 9.72
N PHE A 78 -3.27 14.74 10.46
CA PHE A 78 -3.25 14.92 11.91
C PHE A 78 -2.51 13.75 12.58
N ARG A 79 -1.35 14.05 13.16
CA ARG A 79 -0.40 13.05 13.70
C ARG A 79 -0.85 12.37 14.99
N ASP A 80 -1.68 13.05 15.78
CA ASP A 80 -2.10 12.58 17.11
C ASP A 80 -3.51 11.96 17.12
N ALA A 81 -4.02 11.58 15.94
CA ALA A 81 -5.39 11.07 15.77
C ALA A 81 -5.39 9.58 15.38
N ASP A 82 -6.12 8.77 16.16
CA ASP A 82 -6.44 7.39 15.82
C ASP A 82 -7.73 7.34 14.97
N TYR A 83 -7.59 6.97 13.69
CA TYR A 83 -8.73 6.85 12.79
C TYR A 83 -9.39 5.48 12.88
N ARG A 84 -10.70 5.47 13.16
CA ARG A 84 -11.53 4.26 13.12
C ARG A 84 -12.70 4.46 12.15
N PHE A 85 -12.63 3.78 11.02
CA PHE A 85 -13.70 3.80 10.03
C PHE A 85 -14.74 2.73 10.37
N ARG A 86 -16.01 3.12 10.36
CA ARG A 86 -17.14 2.20 10.44
C ARG A 86 -18.03 2.46 9.24
N ALA A 87 -18.38 1.40 8.51
CA ALA A 87 -19.41 1.51 7.50
C ALA A 87 -20.70 2.00 8.18
N GLY A 88 -21.30 3.05 7.64
CA GLY A 88 -22.51 3.65 8.14
C GLY A 88 -23.44 3.99 6.98
N SER A 89 -24.71 4.22 7.30
CA SER A 89 -25.65 4.77 6.32
C SER A 89 -25.26 6.22 6.01
N PRO A 90 -25.40 6.66 4.74
CA PRO A 90 -25.14 8.06 4.39
C PRO A 90 -26.06 8.97 5.20
N GLU A 91 -25.51 10.10 5.65
CA GLU A 91 -26.25 11.10 6.42
C GLU A 91 -27.37 11.70 5.55
N VAL A 92 -28.57 11.87 6.12
CA VAL A 92 -29.74 12.38 5.39
C VAL A 92 -29.45 13.81 4.92
N GLY A 93 -29.56 14.04 3.61
CA GLY A 93 -29.30 15.34 2.99
C GLY A 93 -27.83 15.58 2.58
N ALA A 94 -26.92 14.63 2.84
CA ALA A 94 -25.57 14.69 2.29
C ALA A 94 -25.58 14.25 0.81
N PRO A 95 -25.05 15.06 -0.12
CA PRO A 95 -24.98 14.68 -1.52
C PRO A 95 -24.05 13.48 -1.68
N LEU A 96 -24.54 12.44 -2.38
CA LEU A 96 -23.75 11.28 -2.74
C LEU A 96 -22.90 11.59 -3.98
N LEU A 97 -21.68 11.06 -4.00
CA LEU A 97 -20.87 11.06 -5.22
C LEU A 97 -21.29 9.87 -6.07
N ASP A 98 -21.58 10.13 -7.35
CA ASP A 98 -21.96 9.09 -8.31
C ASP A 98 -20.81 8.08 -8.54
N THR A 99 -19.55 8.53 -8.40
CA THR A 99 -18.36 7.67 -8.43
C THR A 99 -17.58 7.76 -7.11
N PRO A 100 -17.36 6.64 -6.40
CA PRO A 100 -16.60 6.65 -5.16
C PRO A 100 -15.13 7.04 -5.39
N VAL A 101 -14.50 7.58 -4.34
CA VAL A 101 -13.04 7.80 -4.34
C VAL A 101 -12.36 6.43 -4.26
N ASN A 102 -11.47 6.16 -5.21
CA ASN A 102 -10.68 4.94 -5.24
C ASN A 102 -9.77 4.86 -4.00
N VAL A 103 -9.85 3.75 -3.26
CA VAL A 103 -9.12 3.56 -2.00
C VAL A 103 -7.61 3.47 -2.23
N ALA A 104 -7.16 2.81 -3.30
CA ALA A 104 -5.75 2.72 -3.63
C ALA A 104 -5.16 4.11 -3.94
N GLU A 105 -5.90 4.95 -4.67
CA GLU A 105 -5.55 6.35 -4.92
C GLU A 105 -5.50 7.19 -3.64
N LEU A 106 -6.42 6.92 -2.71
CA LEU A 106 -6.46 7.61 -1.43
C LEU A 106 -5.25 7.22 -0.56
N VAL A 107 -4.98 5.92 -0.40
CA VAL A 107 -3.86 5.42 0.40
C VAL A 107 -2.53 5.86 -0.17
N LEU A 108 -2.28 5.61 -1.47
CA LEU A 108 -1.00 5.96 -2.08
C LEU A 108 -0.85 7.48 -2.25
N GLY A 109 -1.95 8.20 -2.48
CA GLY A 109 -1.97 9.67 -2.44
C GLY A 109 -1.59 10.22 -1.07
N ALA A 110 -2.19 9.71 0.00
CA ALA A 110 -1.92 10.14 1.37
C ALA A 110 -0.47 9.89 1.77
N MET A 111 0.04 8.70 1.45
CA MET A 111 1.42 8.36 1.75
C MET A 111 2.41 9.23 0.96
N ARG A 112 2.14 9.54 -0.31
CA ARG A 112 2.98 10.45 -1.09
C ARG A 112 3.01 11.86 -0.50
N GLU A 113 1.85 12.37 -0.08
CA GLU A 113 1.71 13.68 0.54
C GLU A 113 2.42 13.73 1.91
N ALA A 114 2.24 12.70 2.74
CA ALA A 114 2.91 12.58 4.03
C ALA A 114 4.44 12.55 3.89
N LEU A 115 4.96 12.06 2.76
CA LEU A 115 6.39 12.02 2.43
C LEU A 115 6.85 13.23 1.59
N ALA A 116 6.00 14.23 1.34
CA ALA A 116 6.34 15.38 0.51
C ALA A 116 7.50 16.20 1.13
N GLU A 117 7.43 16.43 2.44
CA GLU A 117 8.39 17.23 3.22
C GLU A 117 9.60 16.44 3.72
N GLU A 118 9.63 15.11 3.50
CA GLU A 118 10.75 14.27 3.94
C GLU A 118 11.97 14.46 3.03
N ASP A 119 13.17 14.51 3.63
CA ASP A 119 14.43 14.65 2.91
C ASP A 119 14.64 13.44 1.96
N PRO A 120 14.86 13.65 0.66
CA PRO A 120 15.14 12.59 -0.31
C PRO A 120 16.29 11.67 0.12
N THR A 121 17.28 12.17 0.85
CA THR A 121 18.41 11.40 1.37
C THR A 121 17.96 10.39 2.43
N LEU A 122 17.06 10.81 3.33
CA LEU A 122 16.46 9.93 4.34
C LEU A 122 15.57 8.88 3.71
N LEU A 123 14.77 9.26 2.69
CA LEU A 123 13.94 8.30 1.94
C LEU A 123 14.79 7.21 1.28
N ARG A 124 15.89 7.58 0.63
CA ARG A 124 16.83 6.61 0.04
C ARG A 124 17.46 5.70 1.10
N ARG A 125 17.86 6.24 2.24
CA ARG A 125 18.37 5.42 3.36
C ARG A 125 17.33 4.44 3.88
N ARG A 126 16.05 4.83 3.99
CA ARG A 126 14.95 3.93 4.39
C ARG A 126 14.72 2.81 3.37
N LEU A 127 14.90 3.09 2.08
CA LEU A 127 14.79 2.07 1.03
C LEU A 127 15.91 1.02 1.13
N GLY A 128 17.11 1.42 1.55
CA GLY A 128 18.26 0.53 1.70
C GLY A 128 18.77 0.01 0.36
N GLU A 129 19.74 -0.90 0.42
CA GLU A 129 20.41 -1.47 -0.76
C GLU A 129 19.84 -2.84 -1.17
N GLU A 130 18.76 -3.27 -0.52
CA GLU A 130 18.22 -4.60 -0.72
C GLU A 130 17.41 -4.72 -2.01
N THR A 131 17.36 -5.94 -2.55
CA THR A 131 16.48 -6.26 -3.67
C THR A 131 15.04 -6.20 -3.21
N LEU A 132 14.24 -5.40 -3.90
CA LEU A 132 12.83 -5.19 -3.65
C LEU A 132 11.98 -6.03 -4.60
N GLU A 133 10.91 -6.61 -4.08
CA GLU A 133 9.93 -7.39 -4.83
C GLU A 133 8.52 -6.87 -4.55
N LEU A 134 7.68 -6.88 -5.58
CA LEU A 134 6.29 -6.47 -5.46
C LEU A 134 5.49 -7.58 -4.77
N THR A 135 4.72 -7.21 -3.74
CA THR A 135 3.84 -8.15 -3.03
C THR A 135 2.46 -8.21 -3.73
N PRO A 136 1.61 -9.21 -3.42
CA PRO A 136 0.24 -9.24 -3.93
C PRO A 136 -0.57 -7.98 -3.58
N LEU A 137 -0.35 -7.41 -2.39
CA LEU A 137 -0.95 -6.13 -2.00
C LEU A 137 -0.48 -4.99 -2.92
N GLY A 138 0.82 -4.97 -3.25
CA GLY A 138 1.37 -3.97 -4.16
C GLY A 138 0.82 -4.09 -5.57
N GLU A 139 0.65 -5.30 -6.09
CA GLU A 139 0.01 -5.51 -7.40
C GLU A 139 -1.42 -5.01 -7.43
N GLN A 140 -2.22 -5.33 -6.40
CA GLN A 140 -3.60 -4.87 -6.29
C GLN A 140 -3.68 -3.35 -6.22
N LEU A 141 -2.88 -2.72 -5.35
CA LEU A 141 -2.87 -1.25 -5.20
C LEU A 141 -2.45 -0.55 -6.50
N LEU A 142 -1.40 -1.04 -7.16
CA LEU A 142 -0.88 -0.42 -8.38
C LEU A 142 -1.73 -0.71 -9.62
N GLY A 143 -2.61 -1.72 -9.59
CA GLY A 143 -3.60 -1.96 -10.65
C GLY A 143 -4.72 -0.92 -10.68
N GLU A 144 -4.96 -0.24 -9.57
CA GLU A 144 -6.09 0.67 -9.39
C GLU A 144 -5.69 2.16 -9.35
N VAL A 145 -4.38 2.47 -9.35
CA VAL A 145 -3.87 3.85 -9.26
C VAL A 145 -3.44 4.39 -10.62
N SER A 146 -3.72 5.67 -10.87
CA SER A 146 -3.15 6.43 -11.96
C SER A 146 -1.69 6.79 -11.64
N LEU A 147 -0.79 6.19 -12.41
CA LEU A 147 0.65 6.37 -12.29
C LEU A 147 1.15 7.35 -13.35
N ASP A 148 2.07 8.23 -12.97
CA ASP A 148 2.78 9.05 -13.94
C ASP A 148 3.82 8.23 -14.73
N PRO A 149 4.42 8.76 -15.81
CA PRO A 149 5.41 8.02 -16.61
C PRO A 149 6.63 7.52 -15.81
N SER A 150 7.08 8.27 -14.81
CA SER A 150 8.22 7.91 -13.96
C SER A 150 7.89 6.79 -12.97
N GLU A 151 6.67 6.82 -12.41
CA GLU A 151 6.09 5.79 -11.56
C GLU A 151 5.83 4.52 -12.37
N LEU A 152 5.36 4.64 -13.62
CA LEU A 152 5.16 3.51 -14.52
C LEU A 152 6.48 2.78 -14.82
N ALA A 153 7.55 3.51 -15.17
CA ALA A 153 8.85 2.90 -15.43
C ALA A 153 9.37 2.10 -14.22
N MET A 154 9.23 2.69 -13.02
CA MET A 154 9.56 2.07 -11.75
C MET A 154 8.73 0.79 -11.50
N VAL A 155 7.41 0.85 -11.69
CA VAL A 155 6.50 -0.29 -11.48
C VAL A 155 6.76 -1.40 -12.50
N SER A 156 7.02 -1.08 -13.76
CA SER A 156 7.38 -2.05 -14.78
C SER A 156 8.62 -2.86 -14.40
N MET A 157 9.64 -2.22 -13.80
CA MET A 157 10.81 -2.95 -13.28
C MET A 157 10.43 -3.89 -12.14
N LEU A 158 9.64 -3.42 -11.16
CA LEU A 158 9.22 -4.24 -10.03
C LEU A 158 8.35 -5.44 -10.44
N ARG A 159 7.52 -5.27 -11.49
CA ARG A 159 6.70 -6.34 -12.08
C ARG A 159 7.53 -7.35 -12.87
N ALA A 160 8.63 -6.92 -13.49
CA ALA A 160 9.55 -7.82 -14.18
C ALA A 160 10.29 -8.76 -13.21
N GLY A 161 10.40 -8.37 -11.95
CA GLY A 161 10.92 -9.20 -10.87
C GLY A 161 11.65 -8.39 -9.82
N ALA A 162 12.28 -9.10 -8.91
CA ALA A 162 12.98 -8.46 -7.81
C ALA A 162 14.19 -7.63 -8.32
N CYS A 163 14.23 -6.36 -7.94
CA CYS A 163 15.21 -5.39 -8.42
C CYS A 163 15.79 -4.57 -7.27
N GLU A 164 17.06 -4.18 -7.37
CA GLU A 164 17.68 -3.27 -6.39
C GLU A 164 16.97 -1.90 -6.37
N ALA A 165 16.77 -1.34 -5.18
CA ALA A 165 16.10 -0.06 -5.02
C ALA A 165 16.73 1.05 -5.89
N GLN A 166 18.05 1.08 -5.99
CA GLN A 166 18.77 2.09 -6.77
C GLN A 166 18.55 1.93 -8.28
N ALA A 167 18.49 0.68 -8.78
CA ALA A 167 18.19 0.42 -10.20
C ALA A 167 16.77 0.85 -10.56
N VAL A 168 15.81 0.57 -9.68
CA VAL A 168 14.40 0.98 -9.81
C VAL A 168 14.28 2.51 -9.83
N LEU A 169 15.03 3.22 -8.98
CA LEU A 169 15.06 4.69 -8.97
C LEU A 169 15.76 5.27 -10.19
N ALA A 170 16.83 4.65 -10.68
CA ALA A 170 17.53 5.09 -11.89
C ALA A 170 16.61 5.05 -13.13
N ALA A 171 15.78 4.00 -13.26
CA ALA A 171 14.80 3.90 -14.34
C ALA A 171 13.70 4.97 -14.26
N SER A 172 13.44 5.52 -13.08
CA SER A 172 12.49 6.64 -12.90
C SER A 172 13.10 8.03 -13.23
N ALA A 173 14.29 8.07 -13.84
CA ALA A 173 15.02 9.30 -14.18
C ALA A 173 15.26 10.23 -12.96
N GLY A 174 15.38 9.66 -11.76
CA GLY A 174 15.60 10.43 -10.53
C GLY A 174 14.37 11.19 -10.03
N SER A 175 13.17 10.86 -10.51
CA SER A 175 11.91 11.47 -10.08
C SER A 175 11.73 11.39 -8.56
N LEU A 176 11.61 12.56 -7.91
CA LEU A 176 11.28 12.63 -6.48
C LEU A 176 9.91 12.02 -6.18
N ARG A 177 9.00 12.10 -7.15
CA ARG A 177 7.67 11.48 -7.05
C ARG A 177 7.79 9.97 -7.01
N ALA A 178 8.53 9.37 -7.94
CA ALA A 178 8.78 7.92 -7.93
C ALA A 178 9.50 7.47 -6.65
N LEU A 179 10.48 8.25 -6.15
CA LEU A 179 11.14 7.97 -4.86
C LEU A 179 10.14 7.90 -3.70
N ARG A 180 9.25 8.90 -3.59
CA ARG A 180 8.21 8.93 -2.55
C ARG A 180 7.22 7.78 -2.72
N THR A 181 6.85 7.45 -3.95
CA THR A 181 5.98 6.31 -4.25
C THR A 181 6.62 4.99 -3.82
N LEU A 182 7.89 4.75 -4.15
CA LEU A 182 8.60 3.56 -3.71
C LEU A 182 8.72 3.47 -2.18
N ALA A 183 9.04 4.58 -1.53
CA ALA A 183 9.11 4.65 -0.08
C ALA A 183 7.74 4.40 0.59
N ALA A 184 6.67 4.98 0.03
CA ALA A 184 5.30 4.75 0.47
C ALA A 184 4.92 3.26 0.35
N LEU A 185 5.20 2.64 -0.80
CA LEU A 185 4.94 1.22 -1.05
C LEU A 185 5.71 0.32 -0.06
N LYS A 186 6.96 0.67 0.28
CA LYS A 186 7.74 -0.06 1.28
C LYS A 186 7.14 0.05 2.69
N LEU A 187 6.66 1.24 3.08
CA LEU A 187 6.07 1.47 4.40
C LEU A 187 4.77 0.67 4.61
N ILE A 188 3.91 0.60 3.59
CA ILE A 188 2.67 -0.19 3.64
C ILE A 188 2.89 -1.66 3.31
N ARG A 189 4.15 -2.10 3.14
CA ARG A 189 4.54 -3.47 2.76
C ARG A 189 3.96 -3.94 1.42
N ALA A 190 3.61 -3.01 0.54
CA ALA A 190 3.25 -3.28 -0.84
C ALA A 190 4.48 -3.72 -1.66
N VAL A 191 5.65 -3.20 -1.29
CA VAL A 191 6.96 -3.67 -1.75
C VAL A 191 7.73 -4.19 -0.55
N ALA A 192 8.31 -5.38 -0.68
CA ALA A 192 9.06 -6.03 0.38
C ALA A 192 10.48 -6.37 -0.09
N GLN A 193 11.39 -6.53 0.86
CA GLN A 193 12.69 -7.09 0.60
C GLN A 193 12.51 -8.53 0.10
N ARG A 194 13.19 -8.90 -0.99
CA ARG A 194 13.30 -10.29 -1.41
C ARG A 194 14.01 -11.03 -0.29
N GLY A 195 13.23 -11.77 0.49
CA GLY A 195 13.81 -12.71 1.46
C GLY A 195 14.73 -13.69 0.74
N PRO A 196 15.69 -14.32 1.43
CA PRO A 196 16.61 -15.28 0.82
C PRO A 196 15.79 -16.27 0.00
N ASP A 197 16.08 -16.26 -1.30
CA ASP A 197 15.40 -16.92 -2.41
C ASP A 197 14.36 -17.96 -1.94
N SER A 198 13.15 -17.53 -1.56
CA SER A 198 12.23 -18.39 -0.79
C SER A 198 11.84 -19.65 -1.57
N TYR A 199 11.86 -19.55 -2.90
CA TYR A 199 11.72 -20.68 -3.82
C TYR A 199 12.99 -21.56 -3.86
N GLY A 200 14.19 -20.97 -3.93
CA GLY A 200 15.46 -21.70 -3.85
C GLY A 200 15.65 -22.41 -2.51
N LEU A 201 15.30 -21.75 -1.40
CA LEU A 201 15.27 -22.32 -0.06
C LEU A 201 14.23 -23.43 0.04
N LEU A 202 13.04 -23.24 -0.54
CA LEU A 202 12.00 -24.26 -0.60
C LEU A 202 12.49 -25.50 -1.34
N LEU A 203 13.09 -25.34 -2.52
CA LEU A 203 13.64 -26.45 -3.31
C LEU A 203 14.81 -27.14 -2.59
N ARG A 204 15.70 -26.37 -1.94
CA ARG A 204 16.79 -26.93 -1.13
C ARG A 204 16.22 -27.76 0.02
N LYS A 205 15.30 -27.21 0.81
CA LYS A 205 14.70 -27.89 1.96
C LYS A 205 13.87 -29.10 1.52
N HIS A 206 13.15 -29.00 0.40
CA HIS A 206 12.45 -30.14 -0.18
C HIS A 206 13.43 -31.26 -0.57
N ARG A 207 14.57 -30.95 -1.19
CA ARG A 207 15.61 -31.95 -1.46
C ARG A 207 16.19 -32.55 -0.18
N GLU A 208 16.37 -31.76 0.88
CA GLU A 208 16.83 -32.24 2.18
C GLU A 208 15.80 -33.20 2.82
N VAL A 209 14.51 -32.90 2.72
CA VAL A 209 13.41 -33.78 3.15
C VAL A 209 13.38 -35.07 2.35
N GLN A 210 13.46 -34.98 1.01
CA GLN A 210 13.47 -36.14 0.12
C GLN A 210 14.70 -37.04 0.31
N ARG A 211 15.83 -36.46 0.75
CA ARG A 211 17.05 -37.21 1.11
C ARG A 211 17.08 -37.69 2.55
N GLN A 212 16.00 -37.49 3.32
CA GLN A 212 15.93 -37.85 4.74
C GLN A 212 17.10 -37.28 5.55
N ALA A 213 17.41 -35.99 5.31
CA ALA A 213 18.46 -35.28 6.04
C ALA A 213 18.18 -35.30 7.55
N THR A 214 19.25 -35.26 8.35
CA THR A 214 19.13 -35.27 9.81
C THR A 214 18.38 -34.04 10.31
N ALA A 215 17.74 -34.17 11.49
CA ALA A 215 16.96 -33.07 12.08
C ALA A 215 17.79 -31.78 12.27
N TRP A 216 19.08 -31.91 12.60
CA TRP A 216 20.02 -30.79 12.67
C TRP A 216 20.22 -30.10 11.30
N ALA A 217 20.41 -30.88 10.24
CA ALA A 217 20.58 -30.35 8.88
C ALA A 217 19.29 -29.69 8.36
N LEU A 218 18.12 -30.28 8.63
CA LEU A 218 16.82 -29.71 8.25
C LEU A 218 16.60 -28.33 8.89
N LEU A 219 17.02 -28.13 10.14
CA LEU A 219 16.89 -26.84 10.83
C LEU A 219 18.06 -25.87 10.59
N ASP A 220 19.02 -26.21 9.72
CA ASP A 220 20.26 -25.45 9.49
C ASP A 220 21.02 -25.16 10.81
N LEU A 221 21.11 -26.17 11.68
CA LEU A 221 21.81 -26.11 12.95
C LEU A 221 23.04 -27.01 12.95
N PRO A 222 24.16 -26.58 13.57
CA PRO A 222 25.29 -27.47 13.82
C PRO A 222 24.90 -28.52 14.87
N ALA A 223 25.54 -29.69 14.84
CA ALA A 223 25.29 -30.78 15.80
C ALA A 223 25.59 -30.40 17.27
N THR A 224 26.28 -29.28 17.50
CA THR A 224 26.60 -28.72 18.81
C THR A 224 25.54 -27.72 19.32
N ALA A 225 24.51 -27.42 18.53
CA ALA A 225 23.49 -26.45 18.88
C ALA A 225 22.63 -26.94 20.06
N ARG A 226 22.17 -26.00 20.90
CA ARG A 226 21.30 -26.33 22.02
C ARG A 226 19.88 -26.60 21.52
N PRO A 227 19.12 -27.53 22.13
CA PRO A 227 17.75 -27.82 21.71
C PRO A 227 16.82 -26.59 21.69
N GLU A 228 17.05 -25.59 22.56
CA GLU A 228 16.29 -24.33 22.56
C GLU A 228 16.46 -23.51 21.26
N GLN A 229 17.58 -23.68 20.58
CA GLN A 229 17.86 -23.03 19.29
C GLN A 229 17.06 -23.67 18.14
N ALA A 230 16.60 -24.92 18.29
CA ALA A 230 15.74 -25.61 17.31
C ALA A 230 14.43 -24.85 17.08
N ARG A 231 13.78 -24.40 18.16
CA ARG A 231 12.52 -23.65 18.07
C ARG A 231 12.69 -22.27 17.44
N VAL A 232 13.83 -21.62 17.68
CA VAL A 232 14.16 -20.33 17.04
C VAL A 232 14.44 -20.54 15.56
N ALA A 233 15.20 -21.58 15.20
CA ALA A 233 15.49 -21.95 13.81
C ALA A 233 14.22 -22.32 13.03
N LEU A 234 13.32 -23.11 13.64
CA LEU A 234 12.01 -23.44 13.08
C LEU A 234 11.21 -22.17 12.80
N ARG A 235 11.07 -21.27 13.77
CA ARG A 235 10.33 -20.00 13.58
C ARG A 235 10.91 -19.15 12.46
N ARG A 236 12.25 -19.10 12.35
CA ARG A 236 12.94 -18.39 11.27
C ARG A 236 12.63 -19.00 9.90
N LEU A 237 12.78 -20.32 9.76
CA LEU A 237 12.52 -21.03 8.50
C LEU A 237 11.04 -21.00 8.12
N ALA A 238 10.14 -21.18 9.09
CA ALA A 238 8.70 -21.15 8.88
C ALA A 238 8.21 -19.79 8.37
N ARG A 239 8.80 -18.69 8.86
CA ARG A 239 8.49 -17.34 8.36
C ARG A 239 8.89 -17.14 6.89
N SER A 240 9.93 -17.84 6.43
CA SER A 240 10.40 -17.77 5.05
C SER A 240 9.68 -18.74 4.12
N LEU A 241 9.23 -19.89 4.64
CA LEU A 241 8.68 -20.99 3.86
C LEU A 241 7.16 -21.16 4.02
N HIS A 242 6.46 -20.22 4.66
CA HIS A 242 5.01 -20.28 4.86
C HIS A 242 4.25 -20.37 3.52
N PRO A 243 3.23 -21.23 3.38
CA PRO A 243 2.50 -21.42 2.14
C PRO A 243 1.85 -20.14 1.62
N ASP A 244 1.42 -19.25 2.53
CA ASP A 244 0.82 -17.96 2.18
C ASP A 244 1.78 -17.03 1.41
N ARG A 245 3.08 -17.30 1.41
CA ARG A 245 4.06 -16.54 0.62
C ARG A 245 4.11 -16.96 -0.84
N PHE A 246 3.53 -18.10 -1.19
CA PHE A 246 3.53 -18.65 -2.55
C PHE A 246 2.11 -18.55 -3.14
N GLN A 247 1.55 -17.35 -3.25
CA GLN A 247 0.23 -17.10 -3.86
C GLN A 247 0.39 -16.57 -5.30
N GLY A 248 -0.42 -17.06 -6.24
CA GLY A 248 -0.42 -16.65 -7.66
C GLY A 248 -0.71 -17.79 -8.64
N SER A 249 -0.88 -17.49 -9.93
CA SER A 249 -1.11 -18.50 -10.98
C SER A 249 0.15 -19.37 -11.16
N GLY A 250 0.03 -20.69 -10.96
CA GLY A 250 1.15 -21.65 -11.05
C GLY A 250 1.81 -22.01 -9.71
N SER A 251 1.28 -21.50 -8.58
CA SER A 251 1.85 -21.67 -7.23
C SER A 251 1.35 -22.90 -6.44
N ASP A 252 0.44 -23.70 -7.00
CA ASP A 252 -0.19 -24.84 -6.30
C ASP A 252 0.79 -25.97 -5.95
N SER A 253 1.80 -26.18 -6.79
CA SER A 253 2.90 -27.11 -6.51
C SER A 253 3.80 -26.58 -5.40
N ALA A 254 4.15 -25.29 -5.45
CA ALA A 254 4.98 -24.63 -4.44
C ALA A 254 4.33 -24.65 -3.05
N ARG A 255 3.01 -24.43 -2.97
CA ARG A 255 2.25 -24.51 -1.72
C ARG A 255 2.25 -25.92 -1.12
N ARG A 256 2.09 -26.96 -1.96
CA ARG A 256 2.17 -28.36 -1.52
C ARG A 256 3.56 -28.70 -0.97
N ILE A 257 4.61 -28.33 -1.71
CA ILE A 257 6.01 -28.55 -1.28
C ILE A 257 6.30 -27.78 0.02
N SER A 258 5.80 -26.55 0.14
CA SER A 258 5.93 -25.74 1.36
C SER A 258 5.28 -26.42 2.57
N HIS A 259 4.09 -26.97 2.40
CA HIS A 259 3.39 -27.69 3.46
C HIS A 259 4.16 -28.96 3.90
N GLU A 260 4.68 -29.72 2.94
CA GLU A 260 5.51 -30.91 3.19
C GLU A 260 6.78 -30.54 3.97
N VAL A 261 7.49 -29.50 3.53
CA VAL A 261 8.71 -29.02 4.19
C VAL A 261 8.42 -28.51 5.60
N LEU A 262 7.35 -27.74 5.81
CA LEU A 262 7.00 -27.25 7.15
C LEU A 262 6.65 -28.39 8.11
N THR A 263 5.95 -29.40 7.63
CA THR A 263 5.62 -30.60 8.42
C THR A 263 6.90 -31.33 8.84
N ALA A 264 7.84 -31.50 7.92
CA ALA A 264 9.14 -32.12 8.21
C ALA A 264 9.98 -31.28 9.21
N LEU A 265 9.96 -29.95 9.11
CA LEU A 265 10.65 -29.07 10.06
C LEU A 265 10.04 -29.13 11.46
N VAL A 266 8.72 -29.27 11.58
CA VAL A 266 8.03 -29.45 12.87
C VAL A 266 8.40 -30.79 13.49
N SER A 267 8.44 -31.87 12.68
CA SER A 267 8.89 -33.18 13.16
C SER A 267 10.34 -33.12 13.64
N ALA A 268 11.23 -32.50 12.86
CA ALA A 268 12.64 -32.35 13.23
C ALA A 268 12.84 -31.58 14.55
N GLU A 269 12.04 -30.54 14.81
CA GLU A 269 12.08 -29.82 16.09
C GLU A 269 11.58 -30.69 17.25
N ALA A 270 10.52 -31.47 17.03
CA ALA A 270 10.00 -32.40 18.01
C ALA A 270 11.04 -33.48 18.37
N ASP A 271 11.71 -34.05 17.37
CA ASP A 271 12.73 -35.08 17.54
C ASP A 271 13.94 -34.58 18.35
N LEU A 272 14.43 -33.37 18.06
CA LEU A 272 15.52 -32.74 18.81
C LEU A 272 15.13 -32.38 20.25
N ARG A 273 13.84 -32.17 20.50
CA ARG A 273 13.32 -31.90 21.85
C ARG A 273 13.12 -33.16 22.66
N SER A 274 12.71 -34.27 22.02
CA SER A 274 12.49 -35.57 22.66
C SER A 274 13.77 -36.37 22.88
N ALA A 275 14.88 -36.04 22.20
CA ALA A 275 16.20 -36.61 22.46
C ALA A 275 16.85 -36.10 23.76
N ARG A 276 16.07 -35.47 24.65
CA ARG A 276 16.41 -35.16 26.05
C ARG A 276 16.16 -36.36 26.95
#